data_AF-Q0RTA3-F1
#
_entry.id   AF-Q0RTA3-F1
#
_cell.length_a   1.000
_cell.length_b   1.000
_cell.length_c   1.000
_cell.angle_alpha   90.00
_cell.angle_beta   90.00
_cell.angle_gamma   90.00
#
_symmetry.space_group_name_H-M   'P 1'
#
loop_
_entity.id
_entity.type
_entity.pdbx_description
1 polymer ?
#
loop_
_entity_poly.entity_id
_entity_poly.type
_entity_poly.pdbx_seq_one_letter_code
_entity_poly.pdbx_strand_id
1 'polypeptide(L)'
;MRPIQMGACPVVASTWLTAERVTLACRLLERGEQRLDLVARASGLGTAAGLRVALRRRTGLTPTAYRRRFEPGRRAPEPAGPAVSG
;
A
#
# COMPACT_ATOMS: atom_id res chain seq x y z
N MET A 1 -24.07 -34.72 4.56
CA MET A 1 -23.62 -33.49 3.84
C MET A 1 -22.42 -32.90 4.59
N ARG A 2 -21.21 -33.06 4.05
CA ARG A 2 -19.98 -32.45 4.59
C ARG A 2 -19.45 -31.46 3.54
N PRO A 3 -19.01 -30.25 3.92
CA PRO A 3 -18.66 -29.21 2.96
C PRO A 3 -17.40 -29.58 2.19
N ILE A 4 -17.44 -29.25 0.90
CA ILE A 4 -16.34 -29.16 -0.06
C ILE A 4 -15.10 -28.50 0.57
N GLN A 5 -14.15 -29.33 1.00
CA GLN A 5 -12.78 -28.91 1.29
C GLN A 5 -12.16 -28.43 -0.03
N MET A 6 -12.34 -27.15 -0.36
CA MET A 6 -11.68 -26.50 -1.50
C MET A 6 -10.17 -26.74 -1.38
N GLY A 7 -9.62 -27.43 -2.38
CA GLY A 7 -8.23 -27.86 -2.41
C GLY A 7 -7.28 -26.69 -2.17
N ALA A 8 -6.60 -26.71 -1.03
CA ALA A 8 -5.50 -25.82 -0.72
C ALA A 8 -4.27 -26.25 -1.51
N CYS A 9 -4.29 -26.05 -2.83
CA CYS A 9 -3.05 -26.14 -3.61
C CYS A 9 -2.14 -24.98 -3.11
N PRO A 10 -0.91 -25.25 -2.65
CA PRO A 10 -0.06 -24.23 -2.02
C PRO A 10 0.19 -23.01 -2.94
N VAL A 11 0.06 -23.21 -4.25
CA VAL A 11 0.15 -22.16 -5.27
C VAL A 11 -1.00 -21.15 -5.23
N VAL A 12 -2.24 -21.56 -4.93
CA VAL A 12 -3.39 -20.62 -4.82
C VAL A 12 -3.40 -19.91 -3.47
N ALA A 13 -2.98 -20.58 -2.40
CA ALA A 13 -2.85 -19.97 -1.07
C ALA A 13 -1.78 -18.87 -1.07
N SER A 14 -0.62 -19.11 -1.70
CA SER A 14 0.48 -18.15 -1.76
C SER A 14 0.17 -16.93 -2.64
N THR A 15 -0.52 -17.12 -3.77
CA THR A 15 -0.96 -16.02 -4.64
C THR A 15 -2.03 -15.15 -3.97
N TRP A 16 -3.01 -15.75 -3.30
CA TRP A 16 -4.00 -15.02 -2.53
C TRP A 16 -3.39 -14.29 -1.32
N LEU A 17 -2.46 -14.91 -0.61
CA LEU A 17 -1.80 -14.25 0.52
C LEU A 17 -0.92 -13.08 0.06
N THR A 18 -0.25 -13.20 -1.09
CA THR A 18 0.51 -12.09 -1.69
C THR A 18 -0.41 -10.96 -2.11
N ALA A 19 -1.59 -11.28 -2.64
CA ALA A 19 -2.64 -10.32 -2.96
C ALA A 19 -3.02 -9.46 -1.77
N GLU A 20 -3.32 -10.12 -0.64
CA GLU A 20 -3.76 -9.45 0.59
C GLU A 20 -2.65 -8.58 1.20
N ARG A 21 -1.41 -9.06 1.16
CA ARG A 21 -0.23 -8.30 1.60
C ARG A 21 -0.04 -7.02 0.79
N VAL A 22 -0.25 -7.07 -0.52
CA VAL A 22 -0.19 -5.87 -1.37
C VAL A 22 -1.35 -4.91 -1.08
N THR A 23 -2.56 -5.41 -0.83
CA THR A 23 -3.70 -4.59 -0.40
C THR A 23 -3.39 -3.81 0.88
N LEU A 24 -2.79 -4.48 1.88
CA LEU A 24 -2.37 -3.82 3.12
C LEU A 24 -1.28 -2.77 2.87
N ALA A 25 -0.29 -3.07 2.01
CA ALA A 25 0.73 -2.10 1.63
C ALA A 25 0.13 -0.85 0.96
N CYS A 26 -0.83 -1.01 0.05
CA CYS A 26 -1.54 0.10 -0.58
C CYS A 26 -2.24 1.00 0.45
N ARG A 27 -2.96 0.40 1.41
CA ARG A 27 -3.65 1.15 2.48
C ARG A 27 -2.69 1.98 3.33
N LEU A 28 -1.49 1.46 3.62
CA LEU A 28 -0.48 2.20 4.38
C LEU A 28 0.08 3.38 3.56
N LEU A 29 0.32 3.18 2.27
CA LEU A 29 0.78 4.24 1.37
C LEU A 29 -0.29 5.34 1.20
N GLU A 30 -1.56 4.95 1.09
CA GLU A 30 -2.72 5.87 1.04
C GLU A 30 -2.91 6.64 2.35
N ARG A 31 -2.49 6.08 3.49
CA ARG A 31 -2.46 6.80 4.78
C ARG A 31 -1.27 7.75 4.91
N GLY A 32 -0.37 7.81 3.94
CA GLY A 32 0.78 8.71 3.93
C GLY A 32 2.05 8.14 4.58
N GLU A 33 2.16 6.81 4.73
CA GLU A 33 3.42 6.23 5.20
C GLU A 33 4.56 6.39 4.20
N GLN A 34 5.58 7.14 4.61
CA GLN A 34 6.69 7.49 3.73
C GLN A 34 7.78 6.42 3.70
N ARG A 35 7.86 5.59 4.76
CA ARG A 35 8.95 4.66 5.00
C ARG A 35 8.66 3.31 4.34
N LEU A 36 9.20 3.08 3.15
CA LEU A 36 8.96 1.85 2.38
C LEU A 36 9.37 0.58 3.13
N ASP A 37 10.43 0.61 3.94
CA ASP A 37 10.83 -0.54 4.77
C ASP A 37 9.82 -0.85 5.88
N LEU A 38 9.19 0.18 6.46
CA LEU A 38 8.12 0.01 7.44
C LEU A 38 6.89 -0.59 6.78
N VAL A 39 6.49 -0.06 5.62
CA VAL A 39 5.37 -0.59 4.83
C VAL A 39 5.63 -2.05 4.46
N ALA A 40 6.84 -2.41 4.03
CA ALA A 40 7.19 -3.77 3.67
C ALA A 40 7.12 -4.74 4.87
N ARG A 41 7.60 -4.32 6.04
CA ARG A 41 7.53 -5.14 7.26
C ARG A 41 6.09 -5.29 7.76
N ALA A 42 5.34 -4.19 7.81
CA ALA A 42 3.94 -4.17 8.28
C ALA A 42 3.00 -4.97 7.37
N SER A 43 3.23 -4.93 6.05
CA SER A 43 2.51 -5.76 5.07
C SER A 43 3.06 -7.19 4.94
N GLY A 44 4.09 -7.53 5.71
CA GLY A 44 4.75 -8.82 5.68
C GLY A 44 5.64 -9.06 4.45
N LEU A 45 5.69 -8.18 3.44
CA LEU A 45 6.52 -8.29 2.21
C LEU A 45 8.04 -8.34 2.45
N GLY A 46 8.48 -8.10 3.69
CA GLY A 46 9.83 -8.38 4.18
C GLY A 46 10.81 -7.24 3.91
N THR A 47 10.98 -6.84 2.64
CA THR A 47 11.92 -5.78 2.24
C THR A 47 11.27 -4.75 1.32
N ALA A 48 11.82 -3.53 1.27
CA ALA A 48 11.38 -2.52 0.32
C ALA A 48 11.57 -2.96 -1.15
N ALA A 49 12.53 -3.85 -1.44
CA ALA A 49 12.66 -4.46 -2.77
C ALA A 49 11.49 -5.42 -3.08
N GLY A 50 11.14 -6.29 -2.13
CA GLY A 50 9.98 -7.19 -2.24
C GLY A 50 8.67 -6.42 -2.41
N LEU A 51 8.49 -5.34 -1.66
CA LEU A 51 7.37 -4.41 -1.81
C LEU A 51 7.28 -3.84 -3.23
N ARG A 52 8.40 -3.32 -3.76
CA ARG A 52 8.44 -2.75 -5.13
C ARG A 52 8.01 -3.76 -6.18
N VAL A 53 8.53 -4.99 -6.11
CA VAL A 53 8.21 -6.05 -7.07
C VAL A 53 6.74 -6.46 -6.95
N ALA A 54 6.26 -6.75 -5.74
CA ALA A 54 4.89 -7.20 -5.52
C ALA A 54 3.86 -6.13 -5.91
N LEU A 55 4.10 -4.87 -5.54
CA LEU A 55 3.22 -3.75 -5.84
C LEU A 55 3.18 -3.49 -7.35
N ARG A 56 4.33 -3.42 -8.03
CA ARG A 56 4.37 -3.21 -9.49
C ARG A 56 3.70 -4.33 -10.27
N ARG A 57 3.86 -5.59 -9.84
CA ARG A 57 3.16 -6.73 -10.46
C ARG A 57 1.64 -6.65 -10.32
N ARG A 58 1.14 -6.02 -9.26
CA ARG A 58 -0.30 -5.95 -8.95
C ARG A 58 -0.98 -4.67 -9.46
N THR A 59 -0.30 -3.53 -9.38
CA THR A 59 -0.87 -2.21 -9.68
C THR A 59 -0.26 -1.55 -10.91
N GLY A 60 0.84 -2.09 -11.44
CA GLY A 60 1.62 -1.47 -12.53
C GLY A 60 2.48 -0.28 -12.09
N LEU A 61 2.35 0.20 -10.85
CA LEU A 61 3.02 1.40 -10.36
C LEU A 61 4.22 1.07 -9.46
N THR A 62 5.17 1.99 -9.36
CA THR A 62 6.16 1.96 -8.26
C THR A 62 5.51 2.52 -6.99
N PRO A 63 6.01 2.20 -5.78
CA PRO A 63 5.44 2.74 -4.54
C PRO A 63 5.37 4.27 -4.52
N THR A 64 6.40 4.94 -5.05
CA THR A 64 6.45 6.40 -5.17
C THR A 64 5.39 6.93 -6.15
N ALA A 65 5.22 6.28 -7.32
CA ALA A 65 4.19 6.66 -8.29
C ALA A 65 2.78 6.39 -7.77
N TYR A 66 2.58 5.28 -7.05
CA TYR A 66 1.34 4.95 -6.37
C TYR A 66 1.00 6.03 -5.34
N ARG A 67 1.93 6.37 -4.46
CA ARG A 67 1.76 7.45 -3.49
C ARG A 67 1.44 8.78 -4.15
N ARG A 68 2.19 9.23 -5.15
CA ARG A 68 1.87 10.50 -5.85
C ARG A 68 0.45 10.54 -6.43
N ARG A 69 -0.10 9.38 -6.80
CA ARG A 69 -1.45 9.28 -7.34
C ARG A 69 -2.54 9.24 -6.26
N PHE A 70 -2.23 8.70 -5.09
CA PHE A 70 -3.19 8.46 -4.01
C PHE A 70 -2.87 9.19 -2.71
N GLU A 71 -1.87 10.08 -2.71
CA GLU A 71 -1.53 10.91 -1.57
C GLU A 71 -2.76 11.74 -1.22
N PRO A 72 -3.31 11.59 0.00
CA PRO A 72 -4.45 12.38 0.44
C PRO A 72 -4.00 13.82 0.34
N GLY A 73 -4.72 14.57 -0.50
CA GLY A 73 -4.26 15.82 -1.08
C GLY A 73 -3.45 16.62 -0.09
N ARG A 74 -2.23 16.97 -0.47
CA ARG A 74 -1.48 18.07 0.12
C ARG A 74 -2.49 19.17 0.38
N ARG A 75 -2.94 19.28 1.65
CA ARG A 75 -3.77 20.39 2.09
C ARG A 75 -2.96 21.59 1.59
N ALA A 76 -3.50 22.33 0.63
CA ALA A 76 -2.88 23.57 0.24
C ALA A 76 -2.58 24.27 1.59
N PRO A 77 -1.35 24.76 1.84
CA PRO A 77 -1.14 25.59 3.01
C PRO A 77 -2.27 26.61 2.95
N GLU A 78 -3.17 26.55 3.93
CA GLU A 78 -4.24 27.52 4.04
C GLU A 78 -3.53 28.87 3.87
N PRO A 79 -3.91 29.70 2.87
CA PRO A 79 -3.27 30.98 2.72
C PRO A 79 -3.48 31.66 4.06
N ALA A 80 -2.38 31.93 4.77
CA ALA A 80 -2.42 32.64 6.03
C ALA A 80 -3.34 33.85 5.81
N GLY A 81 -4.54 33.80 6.40
CA GLY A 81 -5.50 34.88 6.32
C GLY A 81 -4.79 36.16 6.78
N PRO A 82 -5.13 37.31 6.17
CA PRO A 82 -4.27 38.48 6.18
C PRO A 82 -3.92 38.88 7.60
N ALA A 83 -2.64 39.21 7.81
CA ALA A 83 -2.19 39.91 9.00
C ALA A 83 -3.15 41.08 9.24
N VAL A 84 -3.99 40.95 10.27
CA VAL A 84 -4.81 42.03 10.79
C VAL A 84 -3.85 43.11 11.26
N SER A 85 -3.59 44.08 10.39
CA SER A 85 -2.89 45.30 10.74
C SER A 85 -3.92 46.30 11.27
N GLY A 86 -3.60 46.79 12.47
CA GLY A 86 -3.98 48.05 13.11
C GLY A 86 -5.18 48.82 12.59
#